data_AF-A0A8J3QZZ0-F1
#
_entry.id   AF-A0A8J3QZZ0-F1
#
_cell.length_a   1.000
_cell.length_b   1.000
_cell.length_c   1.000
_cell.angle_alpha   90.00
_cell.angle_beta   90.00
_cell.angle_gamma   90.00
#
_symmetry.space_group_name_H-M   'P 1'
#
loop_
_entity.id
_entity.type
_entity.pdbx_description
1 polymer ?
#
loop_
_entity_poly.entity_id
_entity_poly.type
_entity_poly.pdbx_seq_one_letter_code
_entity_poly.pdbx_strand_id
1 'polypeptide(L)'
;MAAQPARSLSRSSIGEDRGASAADVATAWAIAKGTTPIIGVTKAGHIDGLVRTHGIELADAEIAELEALADAADVDTRGSWEHDM
;
A
#
# COMPACT_ATOMS: atom_id res chain seq x y z
N MET A 1 -17.35 26.11 12.07
CA MET A 1 -16.96 24.86 11.40
C MET A 1 -15.46 24.69 11.63
N ALA A 2 -15.08 23.97 12.68
CA ALA A 2 -13.68 23.84 13.06
C ALA A 2 -12.98 22.92 12.05
N ALA A 3 -11.91 23.40 11.44
CA ALA A 3 -11.02 22.56 10.65
C ALA A 3 -10.49 21.45 11.55
N GLN A 4 -10.76 20.20 11.20
CA GLN A 4 -10.19 19.05 11.89
C GLN A 4 -8.66 19.12 11.73
N PRO A 5 -7.88 18.91 12.81
CA PRO A 5 -6.44 18.91 12.71
C PRO A 5 -6.00 17.79 11.75
N ALA A 6 -4.99 18.07 10.93
CA ALA A 6 -4.36 17.09 10.04
C ALA A 6 -3.95 15.87 10.88
N ARG A 7 -4.70 14.77 10.75
CA ARG A 7 -4.38 13.51 11.41
C ARG A 7 -2.98 13.11 10.94
N SER A 8 -2.15 12.63 11.86
CA SER A 8 -0.90 11.97 11.51
C SER A 8 -1.26 10.72 10.71
N LEU A 9 -1.14 10.84 9.39
CA LEU A 9 -1.36 9.75 8.47
C LEU A 9 -0.05 8.96 8.40
N SER A 10 -0.08 7.78 8.99
CA SER A 10 0.98 6.78 8.98
C SER A 10 0.49 5.61 8.13
N ARG A 11 1.40 4.83 7.52
CA ARG A 11 1.03 3.60 6.79
C ARG A 11 0.16 2.65 7.62
N SER A 12 0.33 2.66 8.94
CA SER A 12 -0.54 1.95 9.88
C SER A 12 -1.96 2.52 9.88
N SER A 13 -2.13 3.84 9.89
CA SER A 13 -3.44 4.48 9.91
C SER A 13 -4.30 4.20 8.67
N ILE A 14 -3.68 4.14 7.47
CA ILE A 14 -4.41 3.86 6.22
C ILE A 14 -5.02 2.45 6.26
N GLY A 15 -4.32 1.48 6.85
CA GLY A 15 -4.77 0.09 6.96
C GLY A 15 -5.59 -0.22 8.21
N GLU A 16 -5.25 0.35 9.36
CA GLU A 16 -5.86 0.05 10.67
C GLU A 16 -7.36 0.35 10.67
N ASP A 17 -7.77 1.50 10.13
CA ASP A 17 -9.17 1.90 10.04
C ASP A 17 -10.01 0.93 9.18
N ARG A 18 -9.34 0.14 8.33
CA ARG A 18 -9.95 -0.78 7.37
C ARG A 18 -9.72 -2.26 7.75
N GLY A 19 -9.07 -2.53 8.89
CA GLY A 19 -8.65 -3.89 9.26
C GLY A 19 -7.72 -4.54 8.22
N ALA A 20 -7.01 -3.71 7.45
CA ALA A 20 -6.17 -4.11 6.33
C ALA A 20 -4.72 -4.20 6.78
N SER A 21 -4.03 -5.25 6.34
CA SER A 21 -2.59 -5.37 6.56
C SER A 21 -1.81 -4.43 5.63
N ALA A 22 -0.52 -4.20 5.91
CA ALA A 22 0.33 -3.45 4.99
C ALA A 22 0.41 -4.07 3.58
N ALA A 23 0.29 -5.40 3.47
CA ALA A 23 0.24 -6.10 2.19
C ALA A 23 -1.07 -5.84 1.44
N ASP A 24 -2.19 -5.77 2.16
CA ASP A 24 -3.50 -5.43 1.60
C ASP A 24 -3.48 -3.99 1.06
N VAL A 25 -2.95 -3.04 1.83
CA VAL A 25 -2.80 -1.63 1.41
C VAL A 25 -1.89 -1.48 0.19
N ALA A 26 -0.73 -2.17 0.17
CA ALA A 26 0.17 -2.14 -0.98
C ALA A 26 -0.48 -2.74 -2.25
N THR A 27 -1.29 -3.78 -2.09
CA THR A 27 -2.04 -4.39 -3.19
C THR A 27 -3.14 -3.45 -3.69
N ALA A 28 -3.86 -2.77 -2.80
CA ALA A 28 -4.86 -1.76 -3.16
C ALA A 28 -4.22 -0.61 -3.96
N TRP A 29 -3.05 -0.14 -3.52
CA TRP A 29 -2.28 0.89 -4.23
C TRP A 29 -1.92 0.44 -5.65
N ALA A 30 -1.39 -0.77 -5.83
CA ALA A 30 -1.04 -1.29 -7.15
C ALA A 30 -2.27 -1.34 -8.08
N ILE A 31 -3.41 -1.78 -7.58
CA ILE A 31 -4.68 -1.81 -8.33
C ILE A 31 -5.13 -0.38 -8.68
N ALA A 32 -5.08 0.56 -7.73
CA ALA A 32 -5.46 1.96 -7.95
C ALA A 32 -4.59 2.66 -9.01
N LYS A 33 -3.31 2.27 -9.14
CA LYS A 33 -2.43 2.74 -10.22
C LYS A 33 -2.72 2.11 -11.59
N GLY A 34 -3.77 1.29 -11.71
CA GLY A 34 -4.18 0.66 -12.96
C GLY A 34 -3.41 -0.62 -13.29
N THR A 35 -2.71 -1.22 -12.33
CA THR A 35 -1.97 -2.47 -12.55
C THR A 35 -2.82 -3.68 -12.18
N THR A 36 -2.50 -4.85 -12.75
CA THR A 36 -3.05 -6.15 -12.32
C THR A 36 -1.92 -6.96 -11.68
N PRO A 37 -1.77 -6.91 -10.34
CA PRO A 37 -0.63 -7.54 -9.68
C PRO A 37 -0.75 -9.07 -9.66
N ILE A 38 0.39 -9.76 -9.81
CA ILE A 38 0.48 -11.22 -9.62
C ILE A 38 0.90 -11.47 -8.17
N ILE A 39 -0.06 -11.86 -7.33
CA ILE A 39 0.20 -12.00 -5.89
C ILE A 39 0.71 -13.41 -5.57
N GLY A 40 1.90 -13.48 -4.98
CA GLY A 40 2.45 -14.72 -4.43
C GLY A 40 1.73 -15.14 -3.14
N VAL A 41 1.09 -16.31 -3.16
CA VAL A 41 0.29 -16.83 -2.05
C VAL A 41 0.95 -18.09 -1.49
N THR A 42 1.43 -18.05 -0.24
CA THR A 42 2.06 -19.21 0.42
C THR A 42 1.23 -19.77 1.58
N LYS A 43 0.17 -19.06 1.99
CA LYS A 43 -0.75 -19.43 3.07
C LYS A 43 -2.19 -19.09 2.68
N ALA A 44 -3.15 -19.90 3.12
CA ALA A 44 -4.57 -19.68 2.82
C ALA A 44 -5.06 -18.29 3.29
N GLY A 45 -4.64 -17.82 4.47
CA GLY A 45 -5.05 -16.52 5.00
C GLY A 45 -4.62 -15.30 4.17
N HIS A 46 -3.68 -15.44 3.23
CA HIS A 46 -3.37 -14.37 2.29
C HIS A 46 -4.53 -14.15 1.31
N ILE A 47 -5.29 -15.20 0.96
CA ILE A 47 -6.46 -15.10 0.08
C ILE A 47 -7.54 -14.23 0.74
N ASP A 48 -7.77 -14.41 2.05
CA ASP A 48 -8.72 -13.58 2.80
C ASP A 48 -8.32 -12.09 2.75
N GLY A 49 -7.02 -11.80 2.80
CA GLY A 49 -6.48 -10.45 2.60
C GLY A 49 -6.80 -9.88 1.23
N LEU A 50 -6.57 -10.67 0.18
CA LEU A 50 -6.87 -10.26 -1.20
C LEU A 50 -8.35 -9.98 -1.42
N VAL A 51 -9.24 -10.77 -0.82
CA VAL A 51 -10.68 -10.50 -0.87
C VAL A 51 -11.01 -9.16 -0.20
N ARG A 52 -10.41 -8.85 0.96
CA ARG A 52 -10.59 -7.54 1.63
C ARG A 52 -10.08 -6.39 0.77
N THR A 53 -8.92 -6.54 0.15
CA THR A 53 -8.29 -5.52 -0.69
C THR A 53 -9.17 -5.06 -1.83
N HIS A 54 -10.00 -5.93 -2.40
CA HIS A 54 -10.90 -5.56 -3.49
C HIS A 54 -11.91 -4.47 -3.10
N GLY A 55 -12.21 -4.31 -1.81
CA GLY A 55 -13.08 -3.25 -1.29
C GLY A 55 -12.34 -2.00 -0.80
N ILE A 56 -11.02 -1.92 -0.98
CA ILE A 56 -10.23 -0.76 -0.53
C ILE A 56 -10.08 0.21 -1.71
N GLU A 57 -10.80 1.33 -1.63
CA GLU A 57 -10.59 2.48 -2.51
C GLU A 57 -9.69 3.50 -1.79
N LEU A 58 -8.55 3.81 -2.40
CA LEU A 58 -7.62 4.81 -1.90
C LEU A 58 -7.92 6.16 -2.56
N ALA A 59 -8.01 7.21 -1.74
CA ALA A 59 -8.07 8.58 -2.24
C ALA A 59 -6.71 9.01 -2.80
N ASP A 60 -6.70 10.00 -3.71
CA ASP A 60 -5.46 10.54 -4.29
C ASP A 60 -4.45 11.00 -3.23
N ALA A 61 -4.94 11.53 -2.11
CA ALA A 61 -4.10 11.94 -0.99
C ALA A 61 -3.40 10.74 -0.30
N GLU A 62 -4.13 9.62 -0.13
CA GLU A 62 -3.57 8.39 0.46
C GLU A 62 -2.54 7.76 -0.49
N ILE A 63 -2.79 7.80 -1.81
CA ILE A 63 -1.83 7.34 -2.82
C ILE A 63 -0.55 8.18 -2.77
N ALA A 64 -0.67 9.52 -2.76
CA ALA A 64 0.47 10.42 -2.71
C ALA A 64 1.31 10.23 -1.43
N GLU A 65 0.66 9.96 -0.30
CA GLU A 65 1.34 9.68 0.95
C GLU A 65 2.08 8.33 0.92
N LEU A 66 1.45 7.28 0.38
CA LEU A 66 2.11 5.97 0.23
C LEU A 66 3.37 6.07 -0.64
N GLU A 67 3.32 6.86 -1.70
CA GLU A 67 4.47 7.12 -2.58
C GLU A 67 5.55 7.93 -1.87
N ALA A 68 5.20 8.99 -1.13
CA ALA A 68 6.16 9.75 -0.33
C ALA A 68 6.83 8.90 0.76
N LEU A 69 6.10 7.97 1.38
CA LEU A 69 6.64 7.01 2.34
C LEU A 69 7.58 6.00 1.66
N ALA A 70 7.29 5.59 0.42
CA ALA A 70 8.15 4.70 -0.35
C ALA A 70 9.48 5.38 -0.71
N ASP A 71 9.42 6.63 -1.17
CA ASP A 71 10.62 7.43 -1.48
C ASP A 71 11.47 7.66 -0.23
N ALA A 72 10.84 8.00 0.90
CA ALA A 72 11.54 8.21 2.16
C ALA A 72 12.15 6.94 2.76
N ALA A 73 11.68 5.76 2.35
CA ALA A 73 12.22 4.49 2.82
C ALA A 73 13.60 4.17 2.22
N ASP A 74 13.96 4.80 1.09
CA ASP A 74 15.27 4.67 0.42
C ASP A 74 15.72 3.21 0.25
N VAL A 75 14.78 2.35 -0.13
CA VAL A 75 15.03 0.92 -0.33
C VAL A 75 15.56 0.69 -1.74
N ASP A 76 16.78 0.16 -1.86
CA ASP A 76 17.28 -0.34 -3.15
C ASP A 76 16.53 -1.62 -3.53
N THR A 77 15.68 -1.53 -4.55
CA THR A 77 14.90 -2.66 -5.06
C THR A 77 15.63 -3.46 -6.13
N ARG A 78 16.86 -3.08 -6.51
CA ARG A 78 17.63 -3.76 -7.56
C ARG A 78 18.13 -5.12 -7.09
N GLY A 79 18.06 -6.10 -7.98
CA GLY A 79 18.68 -7.40 -7.73
C GLY A 79 20.21 -7.28 -7.64
N SER A 80 20.86 -8.15 -6.87
CA SER A 80 22.34 -8.17 -6.77
C SER A 80 23.06 -8.46 -8.09
N TRP A 81 22.31 -8.93 -9.10
CA TRP A 81 22.77 -9.21 -10.46
C TRP A 81 22.56 -8.04 -11.42
N GLU A 82 21.91 -6.96 -10.99
CA GLU A 82 21.70 -5.76 -11.80
C GLU A 82 22.95 -4.89 -11.71
N HIS A 83 23.63 -4.71 -12.83
CA HIS A 83 24.78 -3.80 -12.93
C HIS A 83 24.29 -2.37 -13.15
N ASP A 84 25.04 -1.39 -12.65
CA ASP A 84 24.83 0.01 -13.03
C ASP A 84 24.93 0.11 -14.56
N MET A 85 23.88 0.68 -15.19
CA MET A 85 23.87 0.97 -16.63
C MET A 85 24.73 2.18 -16.97
#